data_AF-A0A963JMC4-F1
#
_entry.id   AF-A0A963JMC4-F1
#
_cell.length_a   1.000
_cell.length_b   1.000
_cell.length_c   1.000
_cell.angle_alpha   90.00
_cell.angle_beta   90.00
_cell.angle_gamma   90.00
#
_symmetry.space_group_name_H-M   'P 1'
#
loop_
_entity.id
_entity.type
_entity.pdbx_description
1 polymer ?
#
loop_
_entity_poly.entity_id
_entity_poly.type
_entity_poly.pdbx_seq_one_letter_code
_entity_poly.pdbx_strand_id
1 'polypeptide(L)'
;WDISKSRSFDKLAAQASPEEIANTAVSLGCKSIAFTYNDPVIFAEYAMDVADACHAKNIKTVAVTAGYIHAEPRREFFAKMDAANVDLKAFTEAFYVKQTGSHLQPVLDTLKYLKHETSVWFELTTLLIPGLNDSVNEIEAMSTWIVNELGVDVPLHFSAFHPDYKMNDIPATPKETLINARKAAIDAGLKYVYTGNVHNVTGDTTYCPSCEHAVIVRDWYEIESYQLSDDGRCAHCGAQIAGCFDKFAGSFGRHHIPVVIQHRSQSAPHVSADT
;
A
#
# COMPACT_ATOMS: atom_id res chain seq x y z
N TRP A 1 10.94 -10.35 -8.32
CA TRP A 1 12.39 -10.12 -8.48
C TRP A 1 12.79 -9.64 -9.88
N ASP A 2 12.01 -9.90 -10.93
CA ASP A 2 12.29 -9.42 -12.30
C ASP A 2 11.73 -8.03 -12.64
N ILE A 3 10.65 -7.59 -11.98
CA ILE A 3 9.87 -6.40 -12.40
C ILE A 3 10.59 -5.07 -12.09
N SER A 4 11.22 -4.91 -10.93
CA SER A 4 11.87 -3.64 -10.52
C SER A 4 13.30 -3.45 -11.01
N LYS A 5 13.89 -4.46 -11.67
CA LYS A 5 15.32 -4.48 -12.07
C LYS A 5 15.54 -4.63 -13.58
N SER A 6 14.47 -4.75 -14.36
CA SER A 6 14.56 -4.98 -15.80
C SER A 6 15.07 -3.73 -16.54
N ARG A 7 16.24 -3.85 -17.19
CA ARG A 7 16.77 -2.89 -18.17
C ARG A 7 16.20 -3.08 -19.59
N SER A 8 15.34 -4.07 -19.76
CA SER A 8 14.80 -4.50 -21.05
C SER A 8 13.30 -4.26 -21.06
N PHE A 9 12.88 -3.06 -21.48
CA PHE A 9 11.46 -2.73 -21.69
C PHE A 9 10.72 -3.83 -22.48
N ASP A 10 11.40 -4.47 -23.43
CA ASP A 10 10.81 -5.45 -24.36
C ASP A 10 10.45 -6.83 -23.77
N LYS A 11 10.88 -7.20 -22.55
CA LYS A 11 10.62 -8.56 -22.01
C LYS A 11 9.50 -8.64 -20.98
N LEU A 12 9.04 -7.52 -20.44
CA LEU A 12 8.04 -7.47 -19.36
C LEU A 12 6.91 -6.45 -19.60
N ALA A 13 6.98 -5.63 -20.66
CA ALA A 13 5.90 -4.73 -21.03
C ALA A 13 4.83 -5.49 -21.82
N ALA A 14 3.87 -6.08 -21.11
CA ALA A 14 2.58 -6.42 -21.72
C ALA A 14 1.79 -5.14 -21.89
N GLN A 15 1.36 -4.82 -23.11
CA GLN A 15 0.40 -3.77 -23.33
C GLN A 15 -0.97 -4.23 -22.81
N ALA A 16 -1.66 -3.32 -22.12
CA ALA A 16 -3.03 -3.52 -21.68
C ALA A 16 -3.73 -2.17 -21.66
N SER A 17 -4.89 -2.07 -22.30
CA SER A 17 -5.76 -0.90 -22.18
C SER A 17 -6.41 -0.85 -20.78
N PRO A 18 -6.85 0.34 -20.33
CA PRO A 18 -7.68 0.49 -19.14
C PRO A 18 -8.85 -0.49 -19.07
N GLU A 19 -9.57 -0.66 -20.17
CA GLU A 19 -10.72 -1.54 -20.26
C GLU A 19 -10.34 -3.01 -20.17
N GLU A 20 -9.21 -3.42 -20.76
CA GLU A 20 -8.70 -4.78 -20.64
C GLU A 20 -8.36 -5.11 -19.19
N ILE A 21 -7.68 -4.22 -18.47
CA ILE A 21 -7.38 -4.41 -17.03
C ILE A 21 -8.67 -4.55 -16.23
N ALA A 22 -9.62 -3.64 -16.42
CA ALA A 22 -10.87 -3.64 -15.68
C ALA A 22 -11.71 -4.90 -15.98
N ASN A 23 -11.78 -5.33 -17.26
CA ASN A 23 -12.48 -6.56 -17.65
C ASN A 23 -11.80 -7.81 -17.08
N THR A 24 -10.46 -7.85 -17.09
CA THR A 24 -9.71 -8.96 -16.49
C THR A 24 -9.95 -9.04 -14.99
N ALA A 25 -9.92 -7.92 -14.27
CA ALA A 25 -10.24 -7.87 -12.84
C ALA A 25 -11.64 -8.44 -12.54
N VAL A 26 -12.65 -8.04 -13.32
CA VAL A 26 -14.02 -8.61 -13.21
C VAL A 26 -14.03 -10.11 -13.48
N SER A 27 -13.36 -10.57 -14.55
CA SER A 27 -13.35 -12.00 -14.92
C SER A 27 -12.71 -12.90 -13.87
N LEU A 28 -11.77 -12.35 -13.09
CA LEU A 28 -11.08 -13.04 -12.00
C LEU A 28 -11.78 -12.87 -10.65
N GLY A 29 -12.89 -12.13 -10.60
CA GLY A 29 -13.62 -11.84 -9.36
C GLY A 29 -12.84 -10.95 -8.39
N CYS A 30 -11.90 -10.14 -8.90
CA CYS A 30 -11.17 -9.18 -8.08
C CYS A 30 -12.12 -8.11 -7.54
N LYS A 31 -11.91 -7.66 -6.31
CA LYS A 31 -12.62 -6.50 -5.74
C LYS A 31 -11.89 -5.19 -5.98
N SER A 32 -10.58 -5.27 -6.21
CA SER A 32 -9.73 -4.12 -6.41
C SER A 32 -8.52 -4.45 -7.29
N ILE A 33 -7.86 -3.41 -7.79
CA ILE A 33 -6.53 -3.47 -8.38
C ILE A 33 -5.58 -2.54 -7.60
N ALA A 34 -4.28 -2.84 -7.65
CA ALA A 34 -3.25 -1.98 -7.05
C ALA A 34 -2.20 -1.59 -8.09
N PHE A 35 -1.92 -0.29 -8.19
CA PHE A 35 -0.79 0.23 -8.95
C PHE A 35 0.45 0.24 -8.04
N THR A 36 1.44 -0.59 -8.37
CA THR A 36 2.61 -0.85 -7.50
C THR A 36 3.87 -1.24 -8.29
N TYR A 37 4.94 -1.61 -7.58
CA TYR A 37 6.32 -1.85 -8.03
C TYR A 37 7.04 -0.61 -8.56
N ASN A 38 6.47 0.05 -9.56
CA ASN A 38 6.86 1.40 -9.95
C ASN A 38 5.89 2.38 -9.29
N ASP A 39 6.36 3.58 -9.00
CA ASP A 39 5.50 4.61 -8.43
C ASP A 39 4.42 5.02 -9.45
N PRO A 40 3.12 4.88 -9.16
CA PRO A 40 2.04 5.24 -10.08
C PRO A 40 1.99 6.72 -10.41
N VAL A 41 2.63 7.59 -9.63
CA VAL A 41 2.79 9.01 -9.94
C VAL A 41 3.55 9.23 -11.26
N ILE A 42 4.45 8.31 -11.64
CA ILE A 42 5.25 8.41 -12.87
C ILE A 42 4.42 8.14 -14.13
N PHE A 43 3.31 7.42 -14.00
CA PHE A 43 2.39 7.09 -15.09
C PHE A 43 0.95 7.48 -14.70
N ALA A 44 0.80 8.64 -14.06
CA ALA A 44 -0.44 9.06 -13.41
C ALA A 44 -1.63 9.06 -14.37
N GLU A 45 -1.46 9.55 -15.60
CA GLU A 45 -2.52 9.61 -16.61
C GLU A 45 -3.08 8.21 -16.91
N TYR A 46 -2.19 7.26 -17.18
CA TYR A 46 -2.59 5.88 -17.43
C TYR A 46 -3.25 5.25 -16.20
N ALA A 47 -2.68 5.44 -15.00
CA ALA A 47 -3.27 4.92 -13.76
C ALA A 47 -4.69 5.50 -13.50
N MET A 48 -4.90 6.78 -13.80
CA MET A 48 -6.21 7.44 -13.69
C MET A 48 -7.21 6.90 -14.71
N ASP A 49 -6.80 6.67 -15.96
CA ASP A 49 -7.67 6.06 -16.98
C ASP A 49 -8.08 4.63 -16.59
N VAL A 50 -7.14 3.82 -16.07
CA VAL A 50 -7.45 2.49 -15.54
C VAL A 50 -8.43 2.58 -14.37
N ALA A 51 -8.24 3.56 -13.48
CA ALA A 51 -9.13 3.74 -12.34
C ALA A 51 -10.56 4.07 -12.77
N ASP A 52 -10.74 4.95 -13.76
CA ASP A 52 -12.06 5.25 -14.32
C ASP A 52 -12.72 4.01 -14.94
N ALA A 53 -11.97 3.20 -15.68
CA ALA A 53 -12.46 1.94 -16.25
C ALA A 53 -12.84 0.92 -15.17
N CYS A 54 -12.09 0.84 -14.08
CA CYS A 54 -12.35 -0.01 -12.92
C CYS A 54 -13.61 0.43 -12.17
N HIS A 55 -13.76 1.73 -11.89
CA HIS A 55 -14.92 2.28 -11.18
C HIS A 55 -16.22 2.07 -11.96
N ALA A 56 -16.17 2.17 -13.30
CA ALA A 56 -17.31 1.83 -14.17
C ALA A 56 -17.79 0.37 -14.03
N LYS A 57 -16.97 -0.51 -13.43
CA LYS A 57 -17.26 -1.92 -13.17
C LYS A 57 -17.30 -2.27 -11.67
N ASN A 58 -17.37 -1.26 -10.80
CA ASN A 58 -17.35 -1.42 -9.34
C ASN A 58 -16.08 -2.15 -8.82
N ILE A 59 -14.94 -1.96 -9.49
CA ILE A 59 -13.63 -2.42 -9.05
C ILE A 59 -12.91 -1.25 -8.38
N LYS A 60 -12.41 -1.47 -7.16
CA LYS A 60 -11.70 -0.45 -6.38
C LYS A 60 -10.25 -0.28 -6.84
N THR A 61 -9.68 0.89 -6.62
CA THR A 61 -8.31 1.21 -7.05
C THR A 61 -7.43 1.60 -5.86
N VAL A 62 -6.20 1.07 -5.85
CA VAL A 62 -5.23 1.29 -4.78
C VAL A 62 -3.92 1.81 -5.35
N ALA A 63 -3.38 2.89 -4.79
CA ALA A 63 -2.05 3.39 -5.14
C ALA A 63 -1.00 2.95 -4.10
N VAL A 64 0.07 2.29 -4.52
CA VAL A 64 1.26 2.06 -3.69
C VAL A 64 2.36 3.00 -4.17
N THR A 65 2.64 4.06 -3.42
CA THR A 65 3.39 5.23 -3.92
C THR A 65 4.35 5.79 -2.87
N ALA A 66 5.39 6.49 -3.30
CA ALA A 66 6.21 7.32 -2.42
C ALA A 66 5.51 8.62 -1.97
N GLY A 67 4.35 8.95 -2.54
CA GLY A 67 3.60 10.18 -2.20
C GLY A 67 4.32 11.48 -2.56
N TYR A 68 5.39 11.39 -3.35
CA TYR A 68 6.19 12.53 -3.78
C TYR A 68 5.63 13.12 -5.07
N ILE A 69 4.65 14.01 -4.93
CA ILE A 69 3.85 14.56 -6.02
C ILE A 69 3.57 16.05 -5.78
N HIS A 70 3.53 16.85 -6.85
CA HIS A 70 3.16 18.26 -6.75
C HIS A 70 1.69 18.45 -6.35
N ALA A 71 1.39 19.58 -5.69
CA ALA A 71 0.07 19.84 -5.12
C ALA A 71 -1.09 19.79 -6.13
N GLU A 72 -0.87 20.27 -7.36
CA GLU A 72 -1.89 20.27 -8.42
C GLU A 72 -2.20 18.86 -8.93
N PRO A 73 -1.24 18.08 -9.49
CA PRO A 73 -1.53 16.72 -9.97
C PRO A 73 -1.94 15.76 -8.86
N ARG A 74 -1.53 16.02 -7.60
CA ARG A 74 -1.97 15.24 -6.44
C ARG A 74 -3.49 15.18 -6.31
N ARG A 75 -4.17 16.30 -6.59
CA ARG A 75 -5.62 16.38 -6.44
C ARG A 75 -6.34 15.46 -7.42
N GLU A 76 -5.95 15.53 -8.68
CA GLU A 76 -6.52 14.70 -9.74
C GLU A 76 -6.22 13.22 -9.51
N PHE A 77 -4.97 12.89 -9.20
CA PHE A 77 -4.54 11.51 -8.99
C PHE A 77 -5.31 10.83 -7.86
N PHE A 78 -5.36 11.44 -6.66
CA PHE A 78 -6.02 10.82 -5.52
C PHE A 78 -7.55 10.91 -5.57
N ALA A 79 -8.14 11.79 -6.40
CA ALA A 79 -9.58 11.75 -6.66
C ALA A 79 -10.03 10.45 -7.37
N LYS A 80 -9.08 9.71 -7.98
CA LYS A 80 -9.32 8.45 -8.69
C LYS A 80 -8.97 7.21 -7.87
N MET A 81 -8.44 7.36 -6.66
CA MET A 81 -8.01 6.24 -5.81
C MET A 81 -9.00 6.01 -4.69
N ASP A 82 -9.34 4.74 -4.40
CA ASP A 82 -10.13 4.40 -3.22
C ASP A 82 -9.25 4.24 -1.98
N ALA A 83 -8.01 3.76 -2.18
CA ALA A 83 -7.03 3.63 -1.10
C ALA A 83 -5.59 3.91 -1.55
N ALA A 84 -4.71 4.19 -0.59
CA ALA A 84 -3.29 4.37 -0.83
C ALA A 84 -2.42 3.72 0.26
N ASN A 85 -1.33 3.06 -0.13
CA ASN A 85 -0.20 2.80 0.76
C ASN A 85 0.90 3.78 0.39
N VAL A 86 1.23 4.69 1.31
CA VAL A 86 2.21 5.75 1.08
C VAL A 86 3.49 5.45 1.85
N ASP A 87 4.61 5.38 1.14
CA ASP A 87 5.90 5.14 1.76
C ASP A 87 6.43 6.41 2.44
N LEU A 88 6.24 6.52 3.75
CA LEU A 88 6.96 7.48 4.59
C LEU A 88 8.33 6.88 4.95
N LYS A 89 9.26 6.97 3.99
CA LYS A 89 10.52 6.19 3.98
C LYS A 89 11.45 6.48 5.15
N ALA A 90 11.42 7.69 5.68
CA ALA A 90 12.20 8.16 6.82
C ALA A 90 11.55 9.43 7.38
N PHE A 91 12.12 9.99 8.44
CA PHE A 91 11.66 11.24 9.04
C PHE A 91 12.78 12.29 9.16
N THR A 92 13.77 12.19 8.26
CA THR A 92 14.86 13.16 8.15
C THR A 92 15.07 13.57 6.70
N GLU A 93 15.29 14.87 6.49
CA GLU A 93 15.58 15.41 5.15
C GLU A 93 16.86 14.80 4.55
N ALA A 94 17.85 14.50 5.39
CA ALA A 94 19.12 13.89 4.96
C ALA A 94 18.93 12.50 4.35
N PHE A 95 17.99 11.69 4.84
CA PHE A 95 17.68 10.39 4.25
C PHE A 95 17.08 10.56 2.86
N TYR A 96 16.09 11.45 2.72
CA TYR A 96 15.43 11.70 1.43
C TYR A 96 16.41 12.20 0.37
N VAL A 97 17.24 13.18 0.70
CA VAL A 97 18.23 13.70 -0.25
C VAL A 97 19.23 12.62 -0.67
N LYS A 98 19.73 11.82 0.28
CA LYS A 98 20.82 10.86 0.00
C LYS A 98 20.35 9.54 -0.61
N GLN A 99 19.23 9.01 -0.15
CA GLN A 99 18.78 7.66 -0.49
C GLN A 99 17.72 7.64 -1.57
N THR A 100 16.92 8.70 -1.69
CA THR A 100 15.79 8.73 -2.64
C THR A 100 15.94 9.82 -3.70
N GLY A 101 16.83 10.79 -3.50
CA GLY A 101 16.98 11.95 -4.39
C GLY A 101 15.74 12.85 -4.38
N SER A 102 15.00 12.87 -3.27
CA SER A 102 13.79 13.65 -3.09
C SER A 102 13.81 14.43 -1.77
N HIS A 103 12.68 15.02 -1.37
CA HIS A 103 12.52 15.82 -0.16
C HIS A 103 11.42 15.24 0.74
N LEU A 104 11.55 15.38 2.06
CA LEU A 104 10.57 14.88 3.03
C LEU A 104 9.25 15.68 2.95
N GLN A 105 9.34 17.01 2.89
CA GLN A 105 8.18 17.89 3.04
C GLN A 105 7.05 17.61 2.03
N PRO A 106 7.31 17.38 0.72
CA PRO A 106 6.23 17.08 -0.23
C PRO A 106 5.46 15.79 0.10
N VAL A 107 6.13 14.78 0.70
CA VAL A 107 5.44 13.56 1.16
C VAL A 107 4.54 13.88 2.34
N LEU A 108 5.04 14.65 3.32
CA LEU A 108 4.23 15.09 4.47
C LEU A 108 3.01 15.92 4.03
N ASP A 109 3.18 16.81 3.06
CA ASP A 109 2.07 17.59 2.50
C ASP A 109 1.04 16.69 1.81
N THR A 110 1.47 15.62 1.14
CA THR A 110 0.58 14.62 0.54
C THR A 110 -0.22 13.87 1.58
N LEU A 111 0.42 13.46 2.68
CA LEU A 111 -0.27 12.78 3.78
C LEU A 111 -1.30 13.68 4.46
N LYS A 112 -0.97 14.95 4.70
CA LYS A 112 -1.93 15.94 5.23
C LYS A 112 -3.11 16.13 4.28
N TYR A 113 -2.84 16.23 2.98
CA TYR A 113 -3.90 16.32 1.97
C TYR A 113 -4.83 15.10 2.00
N LEU A 114 -4.27 13.88 1.97
CA LEU A 114 -5.06 12.65 2.06
C LEU A 114 -5.96 12.65 3.29
N LYS A 115 -5.41 13.04 4.45
CA LYS A 115 -6.14 13.05 5.72
C LYS A 115 -7.26 14.09 5.76
N HIS A 116 -6.98 15.32 5.34
CA HIS A 116 -7.83 16.46 5.63
C HIS A 116 -8.74 16.86 4.47
N GLU A 117 -8.39 16.47 3.24
CA GLU A 117 -9.06 16.95 2.03
C GLU A 117 -9.67 15.81 1.19
N THR A 118 -9.51 14.55 1.60
CA THR A 118 -10.02 13.40 0.83
C THR A 118 -10.72 12.36 1.70
N SER A 119 -11.43 11.44 1.04
CA SER A 119 -11.98 10.22 1.65
C SER A 119 -11.15 8.97 1.34
N VAL A 120 -9.96 9.13 0.76
CA VAL A 120 -9.07 8.01 0.40
C VAL A 120 -8.63 7.31 1.68
N TRP A 121 -8.86 6.00 1.79
CA TRP A 121 -8.28 5.22 2.89
C TRP A 121 -6.77 5.15 2.67
N PHE A 122 -5.96 5.47 3.66
CA PHE A 122 -4.52 5.34 3.48
C PHE A 122 -3.80 4.77 4.69
N GLU A 123 -2.71 4.08 4.38
CA GLU A 123 -1.80 3.46 5.31
C GLU A 123 -0.38 3.88 4.99
N LEU A 124 0.48 3.88 6.01
CA LEU A 124 1.87 4.30 5.88
C LEU A 124 2.79 3.08 5.94
N THR A 125 3.81 3.06 5.09
CA THR A 125 4.88 2.07 5.18
C THR A 125 6.23 2.74 5.37
N THR A 126 7.02 2.24 6.31
CA THR A 126 8.41 2.64 6.53
C THR A 126 9.28 1.38 6.52
N LEU A 127 10.07 1.22 5.46
CA LEU A 127 11.11 0.19 5.40
C LEU A 127 12.28 0.65 6.29
N LEU A 128 12.51 -0.01 7.41
CA LEU A 128 13.63 0.32 8.30
C LEU A 128 14.90 -0.30 7.75
N ILE A 129 15.93 0.52 7.55
CA ILE A 129 17.26 0.15 7.07
C ILE A 129 18.26 0.42 8.21
N PRO A 130 18.98 -0.61 8.70
CA PRO A 130 19.86 -0.47 9.85
C PRO A 130 20.90 0.65 9.70
N GLY A 131 20.94 1.55 10.68
CA GLY A 131 21.87 2.67 10.74
C GLY A 131 21.48 3.87 9.87
N LEU A 132 20.36 3.83 9.13
CA LEU A 132 19.93 4.93 8.26
C LEU A 132 18.67 5.65 8.76
N ASN A 133 17.63 4.90 9.16
CA ASN A 133 16.33 5.45 9.59
C ASN A 133 15.69 4.66 10.74
N ASP A 134 16.44 3.80 11.42
CA ASP A 134 15.95 2.90 12.48
C ASP A 134 16.27 3.42 13.90
N SER A 135 16.68 4.68 14.03
CA SER A 135 16.96 5.28 15.34
C SER A 135 15.67 5.51 16.12
N VAL A 136 15.72 5.27 17.44
CA VAL A 136 14.57 5.47 18.35
C VAL A 136 14.01 6.89 18.23
N ASN A 137 14.88 7.91 18.25
CA ASN A 137 14.47 9.31 18.16
C ASN A 137 13.73 9.63 16.85
N GLU A 138 14.17 9.04 15.73
CA GLU A 138 13.53 9.27 14.44
C GLU A 138 12.15 8.59 14.38
N ILE A 139 12.04 7.37 14.88
CA ILE A 139 10.77 6.64 14.97
C ILE A 139 9.78 7.36 15.89
N GLU A 140 10.22 7.85 17.04
CA GLU A 140 9.40 8.64 17.96
C GLU A 140 8.93 9.94 17.31
N ALA A 141 9.82 10.65 16.61
CA ALA A 141 9.48 11.89 15.91
C ALA A 141 8.44 11.65 14.80
N MET A 142 8.63 10.59 14.00
CA MET A 142 7.69 10.17 12.96
C MET A 142 6.33 9.82 13.56
N SER A 143 6.31 8.96 14.57
CA SER A 143 5.08 8.48 15.20
C SER A 143 4.29 9.63 15.85
N THR A 144 5.00 10.51 16.56
CA THR A 144 4.42 11.72 17.17
C THR A 144 3.79 12.62 16.11
N TRP A 145 4.49 12.84 14.99
CA TRP A 145 3.95 13.64 13.89
C TRP A 145 2.70 13.01 13.27
N ILE A 146 2.70 11.69 13.03
CA ILE A 146 1.52 10.96 12.51
C ILE A 146 0.34 11.15 13.47
N VAL A 147 0.53 10.97 14.78
CA VAL A 147 -0.53 11.16 15.77
C VAL A 147 -1.10 12.57 15.73
N ASN A 148 -0.24 13.59 15.66
CA ASN A 148 -0.65 14.99 15.71
C ASN A 148 -1.33 15.47 14.43
N GLU A 149 -0.86 15.03 13.27
CA GLU A 149 -1.28 15.56 11.98
C GLU A 149 -2.29 14.65 11.28
N LEU A 150 -2.13 13.33 11.40
CA LEU A 150 -2.94 12.34 10.69
C LEU A 150 -3.93 11.63 11.61
N GLY A 151 -3.69 11.67 12.92
CA GLY A 151 -4.51 11.03 13.94
C GLY A 151 -4.12 9.57 14.22
N VAL A 152 -4.64 9.06 15.33
CA VAL A 152 -4.26 7.76 15.92
C VAL A 152 -4.76 6.53 15.14
N ASP A 153 -5.68 6.73 14.19
CA ASP A 153 -6.36 5.66 13.46
C ASP A 153 -5.71 5.33 12.10
N VAL A 154 -4.67 6.08 11.67
CA VAL A 154 -3.93 5.80 10.43
C VAL A 154 -2.94 4.66 10.67
N PRO A 155 -3.04 3.53 9.95
CA PRO A 155 -2.11 2.43 10.11
C PRO A 155 -0.68 2.77 9.71
N LEU A 156 0.27 2.27 10.49
CA LEU A 156 1.71 2.36 10.21
C LEU A 156 2.33 0.96 10.16
N HIS A 157 3.04 0.67 9.07
CA HIS A 157 3.75 -0.58 8.85
C HIS A 157 5.25 -0.33 8.89
N PHE A 158 5.95 -0.93 9.86
CA PHE A 158 7.40 -1.02 9.81
C PHE A 158 7.80 -2.31 9.13
N SER A 159 8.58 -2.22 8.05
CA SER A 159 8.99 -3.40 7.27
C SER A 159 10.49 -3.64 7.35
N ALA A 160 10.90 -4.91 7.40
CA ALA A 160 12.32 -5.27 7.40
C ALA A 160 12.95 -5.08 6.02
N PHE A 161 14.11 -4.42 6.00
CA PHE A 161 15.01 -4.38 4.86
C PHE A 161 15.71 -5.73 4.69
N HIS A 162 15.93 -6.10 3.43
CA HIS A 162 16.74 -7.23 3.02
C HIS A 162 17.83 -6.74 2.05
N PRO A 163 19.11 -7.07 2.27
CA PRO A 163 20.21 -6.62 1.43
C PRO A 163 20.12 -7.25 0.05
N ASP A 164 19.89 -6.41 -0.96
CA ASP A 164 19.76 -6.84 -2.34
C ASP A 164 20.29 -5.80 -3.33
N TYR A 165 20.59 -6.28 -4.54
CA TYR A 165 21.04 -5.47 -5.67
C TYR A 165 22.33 -4.70 -5.39
N LYS A 166 22.25 -3.43 -4.99
CA LYS A 166 23.39 -2.54 -4.82
C LYS A 166 23.70 -2.23 -3.35
N MET A 167 22.77 -2.49 -2.44
CA MET A 167 22.91 -2.22 -1.01
C MET A 167 23.09 -3.55 -0.29
N ASN A 168 24.28 -4.13 -0.40
CA ASN A 168 24.62 -5.43 0.18
C ASN A 168 25.55 -5.31 1.40
N ASP A 169 25.98 -4.09 1.71
CA ASP A 169 26.89 -3.72 2.79
C ASP A 169 26.17 -3.46 4.13
N ILE A 170 24.85 -3.28 4.09
CA ILE A 170 23.99 -3.13 5.28
C ILE A 170 23.31 -4.48 5.56
N PRO A 171 23.31 -4.99 6.80
CA PRO A 171 22.62 -6.25 7.11
C PRO A 171 21.09 -6.11 6.98
N ALA A 172 20.40 -7.25 6.87
CA ALA A 172 18.94 -7.27 6.96
C ALA A 172 18.47 -6.72 8.33
N THR A 173 17.31 -6.08 8.34
CA THR A 173 16.75 -5.51 9.58
C THR A 173 16.37 -6.61 10.54
N PRO A 174 16.91 -6.62 11.78
CA PRO A 174 16.50 -7.58 12.78
C PRO A 174 15.01 -7.44 13.11
N LYS A 175 14.32 -8.56 13.32
CA LYS A 175 12.94 -8.58 13.80
C LYS A 175 12.76 -7.72 15.07
N GLU A 176 13.76 -7.74 15.95
CA GLU A 176 13.76 -6.97 17.19
C GLU A 176 13.70 -5.46 16.95
N THR A 177 14.33 -4.95 15.88
CA THR A 177 14.23 -3.54 15.50
C THR A 177 12.79 -3.16 15.17
N LEU A 178 12.06 -4.02 14.46
CA LEU A 178 10.64 -3.79 14.14
C LEU A 178 9.74 -3.87 15.38
N ILE A 179 10.00 -4.80 16.30
CA ILE A 179 9.25 -4.92 17.56
C ILE A 179 9.41 -3.63 18.39
N ASN A 180 10.64 -3.12 18.51
CA ASN A 180 10.93 -1.90 19.25
C ASN A 180 10.32 -0.66 18.56
N ALA A 181 10.41 -0.57 17.23
CA ALA A 181 9.76 0.50 16.47
C ALA A 181 8.24 0.49 16.65
N ARG A 182 7.61 -0.70 16.57
CA ARG A 182 6.18 -0.88 16.82
C ARG A 182 5.80 -0.44 18.23
N LYS A 183 6.59 -0.81 19.24
CA LYS A 183 6.35 -0.40 20.62
C LYS A 183 6.40 1.13 20.76
N ALA A 184 7.44 1.78 20.25
CA ALA A 184 7.57 3.23 20.32
C ALA A 184 6.40 3.96 19.65
N ALA A 185 5.95 3.47 18.49
CA ALA A 185 4.80 4.03 17.79
C ALA A 185 3.46 3.86 18.55
N ILE A 186 3.25 2.73 19.21
CA ILE A 186 2.09 2.51 20.09
C ILE A 186 2.17 3.40 21.33
N ASP A 187 3.35 3.50 21.95
CA ASP A 187 3.58 4.37 23.12
C ASP A 187 3.34 5.85 22.78
N ALA A 188 3.59 6.26 21.53
CA ALA A 188 3.24 7.59 21.01
C ALA A 188 1.73 7.80 20.81
N GLY A 189 0.93 6.73 20.77
CA GLY A 189 -0.53 6.78 20.72
C GLY A 189 -1.17 6.17 19.47
N LEU A 190 -0.38 5.62 18.52
CA LEU A 190 -0.94 4.95 17.35
C LEU A 190 -1.64 3.64 17.74
N LYS A 191 -2.84 3.41 17.21
CA LYS A 191 -3.65 2.22 17.52
C LYS A 191 -3.31 1.02 16.64
N TYR A 192 -2.87 1.28 15.42
CA TYR A 192 -2.67 0.27 14.38
C TYR A 192 -1.23 0.34 13.87
N VAL A 193 -0.37 -0.50 14.43
CA VAL A 193 1.04 -0.57 14.04
C VAL A 193 1.44 -2.02 13.78
N TYR A 194 2.05 -2.26 12.62
CA TYR A 194 2.33 -3.60 12.09
C TYR A 194 3.81 -3.81 11.80
N THR A 195 4.24 -5.08 11.79
CA THR A 195 5.61 -5.48 11.44
C THR A 195 5.64 -6.31 10.16
N GLY A 196 6.01 -5.69 9.04
CA GLY A 196 6.12 -6.34 7.74
C GLY A 196 7.46 -7.05 7.51
N ASN A 197 7.48 -7.93 6.49
CA ASN A 197 8.65 -8.68 6.06
C ASN A 197 9.33 -9.56 7.14
N VAL A 198 8.65 -9.84 8.25
CA VAL A 198 9.06 -10.81 9.28
C VAL A 198 7.86 -11.65 9.72
N HIS A 199 8.10 -12.87 10.19
CA HIS A 199 7.05 -13.63 10.89
C HIS A 199 6.89 -13.12 12.32
N ASN A 200 5.78 -12.45 12.61
CA ASN A 200 5.49 -11.89 13.92
C ASN A 200 3.97 -11.76 14.17
N VAL A 201 3.31 -12.86 14.54
CA VAL A 201 1.85 -12.90 14.74
C VAL A 201 1.32 -11.75 15.61
N THR A 202 1.99 -11.43 16.71
CA THR A 202 1.62 -10.30 17.58
C THR A 202 1.71 -8.95 16.86
N GLY A 203 2.71 -8.77 16.00
CA GLY A 203 2.88 -7.57 15.20
C GLY A 203 1.92 -7.49 14.01
N ASP A 204 1.50 -8.63 13.46
CA ASP A 204 0.60 -8.71 12.30
C ASP A 204 -0.89 -8.68 12.71
N THR A 205 -1.16 -8.86 14.00
CA THR A 205 -2.51 -8.90 14.57
C THR A 205 -3.10 -7.50 14.69
N THR A 206 -4.32 -7.32 14.17
CA THR A 206 -5.15 -6.16 14.48
C THR A 206 -5.84 -6.40 15.81
N TYR A 207 -5.63 -5.49 16.77
CA TYR A 207 -6.33 -5.49 18.06
C TYR A 207 -7.42 -4.42 18.07
N CYS A 208 -8.52 -4.69 18.78
CA CYS A 208 -9.56 -3.69 19.01
C CYS A 208 -9.03 -2.61 19.97
N PRO A 209 -8.98 -1.32 19.57
CA PRO A 209 -8.48 -0.27 20.47
C PRO A 209 -9.35 -0.03 21.71
N SER A 210 -10.59 -0.54 21.72
CA SER A 210 -11.54 -0.34 22.82
C SER A 210 -11.49 -1.46 23.88
N CYS A 211 -11.17 -2.70 23.50
CA CYS A 211 -11.21 -3.83 24.43
C CYS A 211 -10.01 -4.78 24.29
N GLU A 212 -9.02 -4.41 23.49
CA GLU A 212 -7.75 -5.12 23.26
C GLU A 212 -7.88 -6.55 22.72
N HIS A 213 -9.09 -6.97 22.35
CA HIS A 213 -9.31 -8.28 21.76
C HIS A 213 -8.65 -8.36 20.37
N ALA A 214 -7.98 -9.48 20.07
CA ALA A 214 -7.44 -9.74 18.74
C ALA A 214 -8.61 -9.94 17.77
N VAL A 215 -8.78 -9.00 16.84
CA VAL A 215 -9.92 -9.02 15.90
C VAL A 215 -9.55 -9.55 14.53
N ILE A 216 -8.28 -9.44 14.12
CA ILE A 216 -7.77 -10.13 12.95
C ILE A 216 -6.38 -10.64 13.29
N VAL A 217 -6.22 -11.95 13.39
CA VAL A 217 -4.93 -12.60 13.65
C VAL A 217 -4.35 -13.04 12.32
N ARG A 218 -3.10 -12.68 12.08
CA ARG A 218 -2.38 -12.99 10.86
C ARG A 218 -1.00 -13.55 11.18
N ASP A 219 -0.53 -14.46 10.34
CA ASP A 219 0.89 -14.77 10.22
C ASP A 219 1.27 -14.51 8.77
N TRP A 220 1.98 -13.41 8.52
CA TRP A 220 2.34 -13.00 7.17
C TRP A 220 1.08 -12.81 6.29
N TYR A 221 0.96 -13.52 5.16
CA TYR A 221 -0.21 -13.41 4.27
C TYR A 221 -1.39 -14.33 4.66
N GLU A 222 -1.29 -15.11 5.74
CA GLU A 222 -2.38 -15.97 6.20
C GLU A 222 -3.21 -15.29 7.27
N ILE A 223 -4.54 -15.36 7.15
CA ILE A 223 -5.49 -14.90 8.17
C ILE A 223 -5.91 -16.12 8.98
N GLU A 224 -5.43 -16.21 10.22
CA GLU A 224 -5.69 -17.33 11.12
C GLU A 224 -7.03 -17.19 11.86
N SER A 225 -7.44 -15.95 12.13
CA SER A 225 -8.72 -15.64 12.78
C SER A 225 -9.26 -14.29 12.33
N TYR A 226 -10.58 -14.20 12.16
CA TYR A 226 -11.30 -12.99 11.76
C TYR A 226 -12.55 -12.84 12.63
N GLN A 227 -12.56 -11.82 13.48
CA GLN A 227 -13.59 -11.54 14.50
C GLN A 227 -14.16 -10.13 14.32
N LEU A 228 -14.40 -9.73 13.08
CA LEU A 228 -15.14 -8.53 12.72
C LEU A 228 -16.47 -8.89 12.07
N SER A 229 -17.48 -8.06 12.31
CA SER A 229 -18.71 -8.07 11.51
C SER A 229 -18.43 -7.59 10.07
N ASP A 230 -19.41 -7.80 9.19
CA ASP A 230 -19.34 -7.37 7.79
C ASP A 230 -19.13 -5.85 7.64
N ASP A 231 -19.59 -5.04 8.61
CA ASP A 231 -19.38 -3.58 8.67
C ASP A 231 -18.13 -3.16 9.46
N GLY A 232 -17.25 -4.09 9.84
CA GLY A 232 -15.96 -3.79 10.46
C GLY A 232 -15.99 -3.50 11.96
N ARG A 233 -17.01 -3.99 12.68
CA ARG A 233 -17.09 -3.85 14.14
C ARG A 233 -16.47 -5.04 14.83
N CYS A 234 -15.81 -4.79 15.96
CA CYS A 234 -15.33 -5.84 16.83
C CYS A 234 -16.47 -6.76 17.27
N ALA A 235 -16.39 -8.07 16.98
CA ALA A 235 -17.41 -9.03 17.39
C ALA A 235 -17.54 -9.19 18.92
N HIS A 236 -16.53 -8.75 19.69
CA HIS A 236 -16.52 -8.82 21.15
C HIS A 236 -17.21 -7.62 21.82
N CYS A 237 -16.92 -6.39 21.39
CA CYS A 237 -17.42 -5.17 22.06
C CYS A 237 -18.24 -4.22 21.17
N GLY A 238 -18.35 -4.48 19.87
CA GLY A 238 -19.12 -3.66 18.92
C GLY A 238 -18.44 -2.36 18.48
N ALA A 239 -17.24 -2.04 18.99
CA ALA A 239 -16.49 -0.87 18.58
C ALA A 239 -16.11 -0.95 17.09
N GLN A 240 -16.24 0.19 16.38
CA GLN A 240 -15.82 0.31 14.99
C GLN A 240 -14.29 0.23 14.90
N ILE A 241 -13.78 -0.66 14.05
CA ILE A 241 -12.35 -0.70 13.73
C ILE A 241 -12.11 0.19 12.52
N ALA A 242 -11.03 0.98 12.55
CA ALA A 242 -10.63 1.78 11.41
C ALA A 242 -10.15 0.85 10.28
N GLY A 243 -10.68 1.06 9.07
CA GLY A 243 -10.36 0.27 7.90
C GLY A 243 -11.53 0.15 6.94
N CYS A 244 -11.25 -0.38 5.75
CA CYS A 244 -12.27 -0.73 4.76
C CYS A 244 -12.54 -2.23 4.82
N PHE A 245 -13.69 -2.59 5.40
CA PHE A 245 -14.09 -3.98 5.60
C PHE A 245 -15.30 -4.34 4.73
N ASP A 246 -15.40 -5.62 4.40
CA ASP A 246 -16.53 -6.25 3.73
C ASP A 246 -16.65 -7.68 4.30
N LYS A 247 -17.72 -8.37 3.96
CA LYS A 247 -17.95 -9.75 4.38
C LYS A 247 -16.73 -10.64 4.11
N PHE A 248 -16.22 -11.24 5.18
CA PHE A 248 -15.09 -12.17 5.10
C PHE A 248 -15.58 -13.54 4.64
N ALA A 249 -15.24 -13.93 3.42
CA ALA A 249 -15.61 -15.23 2.83
C ALA A 249 -14.48 -16.26 2.87
N GLY A 250 -13.35 -15.92 3.51
CA GLY A 250 -12.13 -16.72 3.55
C GLY A 250 -10.91 -15.95 3.05
N SER A 251 -9.71 -16.48 3.32
CA SER A 251 -8.44 -15.93 2.85
C SER A 251 -8.06 -16.55 1.51
N PHE A 252 -7.57 -15.74 0.58
CA PHE A 252 -6.87 -16.23 -0.62
C PHE A 252 -5.50 -16.85 -0.27
N GLY A 253 -4.98 -16.57 0.93
CA GLY A 253 -3.72 -17.12 1.42
C GLY A 253 -2.50 -16.65 0.65
N ARG A 254 -1.38 -17.36 0.83
CA ARG A 254 -0.07 -17.11 0.19
C ARG A 254 -0.04 -17.55 -1.29
N HIS A 255 -1.06 -17.23 -2.06
CA HIS A 255 -1.15 -17.58 -3.48
C HIS A 255 -0.84 -16.38 -4.38
N HIS A 256 -0.22 -16.66 -5.51
CA HIS A 256 0.02 -15.68 -6.57
C HIS A 256 -0.35 -16.33 -7.91
N ILE A 257 -1.28 -15.72 -8.63
CA ILE A 257 -1.69 -16.15 -9.96
C ILE A 257 -1.17 -15.10 -10.94
N PRO A 258 -0.14 -15.42 -11.75
CA PRO A 258 0.28 -14.56 -12.84
C PRO A 258 -0.89 -14.39 -13.82
N VAL A 259 -1.21 -13.13 -14.15
CA VAL A 259 -2.27 -12.80 -15.11
C VAL A 259 -1.61 -12.31 -16.40
N VAL A 260 -1.97 -12.92 -17.52
CA VAL A 260 -1.55 -12.48 -18.86
C VAL A 260 -2.76 -11.93 -19.58
N ILE A 261 -2.74 -10.63 -19.87
CA ILE A 261 -3.76 -9.97 -20.68
C ILE A 261 -3.36 -10.14 -22.14
N GLN A 262 -4.09 -10.98 -22.88
CA GLN A 262 -3.87 -11.15 -24.31
C GLN A 262 -4.71 -10.13 -25.08
N HIS A 263 -4.07 -9.33 -25.93
CA HIS A 263 -4.77 -8.48 -26.86
C HIS A 263 -5.60 -9.31 -27.83
N ARG A 264 -6.93 -9.10 -27.81
CA ARG A 264 -7.75 -9.48 -28.96
C ARG A 264 -7.50 -8.47 -30.05
N SER A 265 -6.68 -8.83 -31.05
CA SER A 265 -6.67 -8.11 -32.30
C SER A 265 -8.09 -8.08 -32.84
N GLN A 266 -8.68 -6.88 -32.94
CA GLN A 266 -9.94 -6.70 -33.64
C GLN A 266 -9.69 -7.12 -35.09
N SER A 267 -10.19 -8.28 -35.51
CA SER A 267 -10.26 -8.62 -36.92
C SER A 267 -11.17 -7.61 -37.59
N ALA A 268 -10.60 -6.71 -38.39
CA ALA A 268 -11.34 -5.80 -39.22
C ALA A 268 -12.36 -6.59 -40.07
N PRO A 269 -13.61 -6.12 -40.21
CA PRO A 269 -14.57 -6.79 -41.07
C PRO A 269 -14.03 -6.78 -42.51
N HIS A 270 -13.90 -7.98 -43.07
CA HIS A 270 -13.60 -8.18 -44.48
C HIS A 270 -14.71 -7.49 -45.29
N VAL A 271 -14.42 -6.32 -45.85
CA VAL A 271 -15.26 -5.74 -46.90
C VAL A 271 -14.98 -6.54 -48.16
N SER A 272 -15.88 -7.46 -48.51
CA SER A 272 -15.93 -8.04 -49.84
C SER A 272 -16.44 -6.97 -50.80
N ALA A 273 -15.55 -6.42 -51.62
CA ALA A 273 -15.97 -5.70 -52.82
C ALA A 273 -16.18 -6.73 -53.92
N ASP A 274 -17.45 -7.04 -54.20
CA ASP A 274 -17.86 -7.62 -55.47
C ASP A 274 -17.70 -6.56 -56.55
N THR A 275 -16.82 -6.81 -57.52
CA THR A 275 -16.94 -6.42 -58.94
C THR A 275 -16.12 -7.37 -59.79
#